data_AF-A0A3M0L8J3-F1
#
_entry.id   AF-A0A3M0L8J3-F1
#
_cell.length_a   1.000
_cell.length_b   1.000
_cell.length_c   1.000
_cell.angle_alpha   90.00
_cell.angle_beta   90.00
_cell.angle_gamma   90.00
#
_symmetry.space_group_name_H-M   'P 1'
#
loop_
_entity.id
_entity.type
_entity.pdbx_description
1 polymer ?
#
loop_
_entity_poly.entity_id
_entity_poly.type
_entity_poly.pdbx_seq_one_letter_code
_entity_poly.pdbx_strand_id
1 'polypeptide(L)'
;MHQGKWSTMEQGIQCLRELAVLEIIFSEDEQFPKTPDDFQCTSQMWLRFAWLGPEIYSRYLATLQLQDKVGVLVNKLRIYEDTVTAPFRTHVSSMETRLAEQVRSLIEEGHQRKELKEEIYHISPEPTKVSASKSRHPPARERGYCGLSLSWSSWLCSHPG
;
A
#
# COMPACT_ATOMS: atom_id res chain seq x y z
N MET A 1 -11.59 -4.18 -33.66
CA MET A 1 -10.32 -3.48 -33.36
C MET A 1 -10.40 -3.05 -31.91
N HIS A 2 -9.71 -3.73 -31.00
CA HIS A 2 -9.65 -3.27 -29.61
C HIS A 2 -8.83 -1.98 -29.57
N GLN A 3 -9.52 -0.87 -29.77
CA GLN A 3 -8.98 0.48 -29.91
C GLN A 3 -8.66 1.08 -28.54
N GLY A 4 -7.95 0.34 -27.71
CA GLY A 4 -7.61 0.72 -26.34
C GLY A 4 -6.16 0.39 -26.03
N LYS A 5 -5.56 1.19 -25.15
CA LYS A 5 -4.29 0.81 -24.51
C LYS A 5 -4.47 -0.55 -23.84
N TRP A 6 -3.52 -1.46 -24.02
CA TRP A 6 -3.55 -2.73 -23.30
C TRP A 6 -3.02 -2.50 -21.87
N SER A 7 -3.54 -3.25 -20.91
CA SER A 7 -3.21 -3.09 -19.49
C SER A 7 -2.62 -4.34 -18.86
N THR A 8 -2.93 -5.52 -19.42
CA THR A 8 -2.38 -6.82 -19.01
C THR A 8 -1.58 -7.45 -20.14
N MET A 9 -0.74 -8.43 -19.81
CA MET A 9 0.07 -9.11 -20.83
C MET A 9 -0.78 -9.87 -21.84
N GLU A 10 -1.90 -10.47 -21.43
CA GLU A 10 -2.82 -11.18 -22.32
C GLU A 10 -3.45 -10.23 -23.35
N GLN A 11 -3.86 -9.04 -22.90
CA GLN A 11 -4.33 -7.98 -23.79
C GLN A 11 -3.21 -7.51 -24.72
N GLY A 12 -1.98 -7.39 -24.23
CA GLY A 12 -0.82 -7.07 -25.05
C GLY A 12 -0.56 -8.11 -26.14
N ILE A 13 -0.57 -9.41 -25.80
CA ILE A 13 -0.40 -10.50 -26.75
C ILE A 13 -1.49 -10.47 -27.83
N GLN A 14 -2.75 -10.23 -27.43
CA GLN A 14 -3.85 -10.10 -28.37
C GLN A 14 -3.67 -8.86 -29.27
N CYS A 15 -3.28 -7.73 -28.69
CA CYS A 15 -2.98 -6.49 -29.42
C CYS A 15 -1.86 -6.68 -30.45
N LEU A 16 -0.79 -7.40 -30.08
CA LEU A 16 0.32 -7.69 -30.99
C LEU A 16 -0.13 -8.53 -32.20
N ARG A 17 -1.00 -9.52 -31.97
CA ARG A 17 -1.59 -10.34 -33.04
C ARG A 17 -2.55 -9.53 -33.92
N GLU A 18 -3.35 -8.65 -33.33
CA GLU A 18 -4.23 -7.75 -34.09
C GLU A 18 -3.43 -6.79 -34.97
N LEU A 19 -2.33 -6.24 -34.44
CA LEU A 19 -1.41 -5.40 -35.21
C LEU A 19 -0.73 -6.18 -36.34
N ALA A 20 -0.36 -7.45 -36.12
CA ALA A 20 0.16 -8.30 -37.18
C ALA A 20 -0.86 -8.54 -38.30
N VAL A 21 -2.13 -8.82 -37.96
CA VAL A 21 -3.20 -8.95 -38.96
C VAL A 21 -3.37 -7.65 -39.76
N LEU A 22 -3.31 -6.49 -39.10
CA LEU A 22 -3.37 -5.21 -39.80
C LEU A 22 -2.20 -5.02 -40.76
N GLU A 23 -0.97 -5.26 -40.33
CA GLU A 23 0.21 -5.14 -41.18
C GLU A 23 0.17 -6.14 -42.35
N ILE A 24 -0.35 -7.36 -42.16
CA ILE A 24 -0.57 -8.33 -43.24
C ILE A 24 -1.58 -7.80 -44.27
N ILE A 25 -2.73 -7.26 -43.84
CA ILE A 25 -3.78 -6.76 -44.75
C ILE A 25 -3.27 -5.58 -45.59
N PHE A 26 -2.45 -4.72 -44.99
CA PHE A 26 -1.89 -3.54 -45.66
C PHE A 26 -0.51 -3.80 -46.28
N SER A 27 -0.04 -5.04 -46.27
CA SER A 27 1.24 -5.41 -46.88
C SER A 27 1.13 -5.38 -48.41
N GLU A 28 2.17 -4.88 -49.08
CA GLU A 28 2.32 -4.98 -50.54
C GLU A 28 2.91 -6.35 -50.96
N ASP A 29 3.38 -7.15 -50.00
CA ASP A 29 3.95 -8.48 -50.25
C ASP A 29 2.84 -9.52 -50.51
N GLU A 30 3.01 -10.33 -51.57
CA GLU A 30 2.09 -11.42 -51.92
C GLU A 30 2.27 -12.66 -51.02
N GLN A 31 3.34 -12.71 -50.21
CA GLN A 31 3.58 -13.81 -49.30
C GLN A 31 2.81 -13.64 -47.98
N PHE A 32 1.57 -14.13 -47.97
CA PHE A 32 0.74 -14.13 -46.78
C PHE A 32 1.11 -15.29 -45.83
N PRO A 33 1.47 -15.00 -44.56
CA PRO A 33 1.68 -16.05 -43.57
C PRO A 33 0.36 -16.77 -43.26
N LYS A 34 0.43 -18.06 -42.90
CA LYS A 34 -0.75 -18.87 -42.54
C LYS A 34 -1.42 -18.39 -41.25
N THR A 35 -0.63 -17.84 -40.34
CA THR A 35 -1.09 -17.34 -39.04
C THR A 35 -0.40 -16.02 -38.73
N PRO A 36 -1.02 -15.13 -37.94
CA PRO A 36 -0.37 -13.89 -37.50
C PRO A 36 0.88 -14.14 -36.65
N ASP A 37 0.99 -15.31 -36.01
CA ASP A 37 2.17 -15.69 -35.22
C ASP A 37 3.40 -15.96 -36.09
N ASP A 38 3.21 -16.31 -37.37
CA ASP A 38 4.29 -16.54 -38.32
C ASP A 38 4.81 -15.25 -38.97
N PHE A 39 4.09 -14.15 -38.79
CA PHE A 39 4.43 -12.86 -39.37
C PHE A 39 5.70 -12.29 -38.74
N GLN A 40 6.54 -11.72 -39.59
CA GLN A 40 7.76 -11.05 -39.17
C GLN A 40 7.39 -9.72 -38.51
N CYS A 41 7.77 -9.52 -37.25
CA CYS A 41 7.50 -8.25 -36.58
C CYS A 41 8.21 -7.10 -37.33
N THR A 42 7.47 -6.01 -37.59
CA THR A 42 8.02 -4.80 -38.21
C THR A 42 8.29 -3.75 -37.13
N SER A 43 9.24 -2.85 -37.39
CA SER A 43 9.55 -1.77 -36.45
C SER A 43 8.34 -0.84 -36.20
N GLN A 44 7.52 -0.61 -37.23
CA GLN A 44 6.30 0.18 -37.12
C GLN A 44 5.26 -0.51 -36.22
N MET A 45 5.02 -1.79 -36.46
CA MET A 45 4.11 -2.61 -35.66
C MET A 45 4.54 -2.61 -34.19
N TRP A 46 5.83 -2.81 -33.93
CA TRP A 46 6.37 -2.82 -32.57
C TRP A 46 6.25 -1.47 -31.87
N LEU A 47 6.53 -0.37 -32.57
CA LEU A 47 6.40 0.96 -31.99
C LEU A 47 4.96 1.23 -31.56
N ARG A 48 3.98 0.87 -32.41
CA ARG A 48 2.55 0.98 -32.06
C ARG A 48 2.22 0.10 -30.85
N PHE A 49 2.70 -1.13 -30.84
CA PHE A 49 2.49 -2.05 -29.72
C PHE A 49 3.03 -1.49 -28.40
N ALA A 50 4.28 -1.02 -28.38
CA ALA A 50 4.92 -0.46 -27.20
C ALA A 50 4.24 0.83 -26.73
N TRP A 51 3.75 1.67 -27.65
CA TRP A 51 3.04 2.90 -27.33
C TRP A 51 1.64 2.67 -26.73
N LEU A 52 0.97 1.59 -27.15
CA LEU A 52 -0.32 1.18 -26.58
C LEU A 52 -0.19 0.54 -25.19
N GLY A 53 1.04 0.23 -24.76
CA GLY A 53 1.30 -0.51 -23.54
C GLY A 53 1.47 0.33 -22.28
N PRO A 54 1.35 -0.29 -21.10
CA PRO A 54 1.71 0.32 -19.82
C PRO A 54 3.22 0.57 -19.72
N GLU A 55 3.59 1.65 -19.03
CA GLU A 55 4.99 2.02 -18.84
C GLU A 55 5.81 0.95 -18.10
N ILE A 56 5.19 0.15 -17.22
CA ILE A 56 5.87 -0.92 -16.48
C ILE A 56 6.56 -1.94 -17.39
N TYR A 57 6.07 -2.13 -18.62
CA TYR A 57 6.65 -3.04 -19.59
C TYR A 57 7.67 -2.37 -20.52
N SER A 58 7.74 -1.03 -20.56
CA SER A 58 8.53 -0.26 -21.54
C SER A 58 9.99 -0.71 -21.62
N ARG A 59 10.67 -0.84 -20.47
CA ARG A 59 12.07 -1.27 -20.42
C ARG A 59 12.27 -2.67 -20.98
N TYR A 60 11.37 -3.60 -20.67
CA TYR A 60 11.46 -4.95 -21.19
C TYR A 60 11.24 -4.98 -22.71
N LEU A 61 10.21 -4.27 -23.19
CA LEU A 61 9.93 -4.17 -24.62
C LEU A 61 11.09 -3.55 -25.41
N ALA A 62 11.82 -2.60 -24.82
CA ALA A 62 13.01 -2.01 -25.44
C ALA A 62 14.18 -3.00 -25.61
N THR A 63 14.21 -4.10 -24.85
CA THR A 63 15.25 -5.14 -24.96
C THR A 63 14.94 -6.22 -25.97
N LEU A 64 13.69 -6.29 -26.46
CA LEU A 64 13.26 -7.33 -27.38
C LEU A 64 13.75 -7.05 -28.80
N GLN A 65 14.13 -8.12 -29.51
CA GLN A 65 14.56 -7.99 -30.90
C GLN A 65 13.36 -7.89 -31.83
N LEU A 66 13.35 -6.82 -32.64
CA LEU A 66 12.26 -6.52 -33.59
C LEU A 66 12.21 -7.48 -34.78
N GLN A 67 13.29 -8.21 -35.05
CA GLN A 67 13.38 -9.17 -36.15
C GLN A 67 12.89 -10.57 -35.79
N ASP A 68 12.20 -10.74 -34.66
CA ASP A 68 11.54 -12.01 -34.35
C ASP A 68 10.14 -12.10 -34.95
N LYS A 69 9.71 -13.34 -35.22
CA LYS A 69 8.30 -13.63 -35.52
C LYS A 69 7.40 -13.29 -34.34
N VAL A 70 6.17 -12.89 -34.62
CA VAL A 70 5.16 -12.56 -33.60
C VAL A 70 5.02 -13.67 -32.56
N GLY A 71 4.97 -14.95 -32.97
CA GLY A 71 4.86 -16.08 -32.05
C GLY A 71 6.04 -16.20 -31.07
N VAL A 72 7.26 -15.86 -31.51
CA VAL A 72 8.45 -15.83 -30.65
C VAL A 72 8.34 -14.69 -29.64
N LEU A 73 7.91 -13.51 -30.07
CA LEU A 73 7.68 -12.36 -29.19
C LEU A 73 6.59 -12.66 -28.16
N VAL A 74 5.48 -13.29 -28.57
CA VAL A 74 4.41 -13.73 -27.67
C VAL A 74 4.95 -14.67 -26.59
N ASN A 75 5.83 -15.61 -26.95
CA ASN A 75 6.43 -16.51 -25.97
C ASN A 75 7.35 -15.76 -24.99
N LYS A 76 8.18 -14.84 -25.48
CA LYS A 76 9.03 -13.99 -24.62
C LYS A 76 8.19 -13.16 -23.65
N LEU A 77 7.13 -12.54 -24.15
CA LEU A 77 6.16 -11.77 -23.35
C LEU A 77 5.52 -12.61 -22.23
N ARG A 78 5.07 -13.84 -22.52
CA ARG A 78 4.56 -14.76 -21.49
C ARG A 78 5.62 -15.10 -20.44
N ILE A 79 6.83 -15.47 -20.88
CA ILE A 79 7.92 -15.81 -19.96
C ILE A 79 8.21 -14.63 -19.01
N TYR A 80 8.26 -13.41 -19.54
CA TYR A 80 8.47 -12.23 -18.70
C TYR A 80 7.34 -12.03 -17.68
N GLU A 81 6.09 -12.19 -18.12
CA GLU A 81 4.93 -12.06 -17.23
C GLU A 81 4.97 -13.10 -16.11
N ASP A 82 5.21 -14.36 -16.44
CA ASP A 82 5.21 -15.47 -15.49
C ASP A 82 6.39 -15.42 -14.51
N THR A 83 7.55 -14.96 -14.96
CA THR A 83 8.79 -14.98 -14.16
C THR A 83 9.10 -13.68 -13.43
N VAL A 84 8.64 -12.54 -13.95
CA VAL A 84 8.96 -11.21 -13.41
C VAL A 84 7.72 -10.52 -12.86
N THR A 85 6.69 -10.30 -13.69
CA THR A 85 5.57 -9.47 -13.29
C THR A 85 4.65 -10.17 -12.28
N ALA A 86 4.28 -11.43 -12.53
CA ALA A 86 3.31 -12.15 -11.71
C ALA A 86 3.81 -12.39 -10.27
N PRO A 87 5.05 -12.84 -10.03
CA PRO A 87 5.58 -12.96 -8.67
C PRO A 87 5.60 -11.62 -7.93
N PHE A 88 5.99 -10.55 -8.62
CA PHE A 88 6.00 -9.20 -8.02
C PHE A 88 4.59 -8.75 -7.63
N ARG A 89 3.59 -8.92 -8.51
CA ARG A 89 2.19 -8.61 -8.21
C ARG A 89 1.65 -9.41 -7.03
N THR A 90 1.95 -10.70 -6.96
CA THR A 90 1.54 -11.56 -5.83
C THR A 90 2.17 -11.08 -4.52
N HIS A 91 3.47 -10.75 -4.54
CA HIS A 91 4.16 -10.25 -3.36
C HIS A 91 3.58 -8.92 -2.88
N VAL A 92 3.36 -7.96 -3.79
CA VAL A 92 2.72 -6.67 -3.48
C VAL A 92 1.32 -6.89 -2.90
N SER A 93 0.48 -7.71 -3.52
CA SER A 93 -0.87 -8.00 -3.03
C SER A 93 -0.86 -8.66 -1.64
N SER A 94 0.10 -9.55 -1.37
CA SER A 94 0.29 -10.15 -0.05
C SER A 94 0.64 -9.10 1.01
N MET A 95 1.55 -8.17 0.67
CA MET A 95 1.90 -7.06 1.57
C MET A 95 0.71 -6.12 1.81
N GLU A 96 -0.05 -5.77 0.78
CA GLU A 96 -1.26 -4.96 0.87
C GLU A 96 -2.29 -5.61 1.78
N THR A 97 -2.51 -6.92 1.64
CA THR A 97 -3.44 -7.70 2.48
C THR A 97 -3.01 -7.67 3.95
N ARG A 98 -1.73 -7.94 4.22
CA ARG A 98 -1.19 -7.91 5.59
C ARG A 98 -1.26 -6.51 6.20
N LEU A 99 -1.01 -5.47 5.41
CA LEU A 99 -1.17 -4.08 5.86
C LEU A 99 -2.63 -3.74 6.16
N ALA A 100 -3.56 -4.16 5.30
CA ALA A 100 -4.99 -3.95 5.52
C ALA A 100 -5.48 -4.66 6.79
N GLU A 101 -4.98 -5.85 7.10
CA GLU A 101 -5.25 -6.57 8.35
C GLU A 101 -4.72 -5.83 9.57
N GLN A 102 -3.48 -5.32 9.52
CA GLN A 102 -2.92 -4.52 10.61
C GLN A 102 -3.74 -3.25 10.87
N VAL A 103 -4.16 -2.55 9.81
CA VAL A 103 -5.01 -1.36 9.93
C VAL A 103 -6.36 -1.72 10.56
N ARG A 104 -7.00 -2.81 10.14
CA ARG A 104 -8.26 -3.28 10.74
C ARG A 104 -8.10 -3.61 12.23
N SER A 105 -7.03 -4.30 12.62
CA SER A 105 -6.74 -4.62 14.02
C SER A 105 -6.58 -3.36 14.87
N LEU A 106 -5.83 -2.37 14.38
CA LEU A 106 -5.62 -1.11 15.09
C LEU A 106 -6.92 -0.30 15.25
N ILE A 107 -7.80 -0.33 14.24
CA ILE A 107 -9.12 0.31 14.32
C ILE A 107 -9.96 -0.35 15.43
N GLU A 108 -9.97 -1.68 15.48
CA GLU A 108 -10.72 -2.44 16.48
C GLU A 108 -10.18 -2.23 17.90
N GLU A 109 -8.86 -2.29 18.10
CA GLU A 109 -8.22 -1.97 19.39
C GLU A 109 -8.51 -0.52 19.83
N GLY A 110 -8.55 0.41 18.88
CA GLY A 110 -8.94 1.80 19.12
C GLY A 110 -10.39 1.93 19.58
N HIS A 111 -11.31 1.16 18.98
CA HIS A 111 -12.71 1.08 19.38
C HIS A 111 -12.85 0.55 20.82
N GLN A 112 -12.23 -0.60 21.11
CA GLN A 112 -12.25 -1.21 22.44
C GLN A 112 -11.67 -0.27 23.52
N ARG A 113 -10.55 0.41 23.21
CA ARG A 113 -9.95 1.38 24.15
C ARG A 113 -10.90 2.55 24.44
N LYS A 114 -11.66 3.01 23.43
CA LYS A 114 -12.65 4.06 23.61
C LYS A 114 -13.79 3.59 24.51
N GLU A 115 -14.32 2.39 24.28
CA GLU A 115 -15.37 1.79 25.12
C GLU A 115 -14.92 1.63 26.58
N LEU A 116 -13.75 1.02 26.82
CA LEU A 116 -13.20 0.90 28.18
C LEU A 116 -13.02 2.27 28.85
N LYS A 117 -12.63 3.29 28.09
CA LYS A 117 -12.48 4.65 28.64
C LYS A 117 -13.82 5.22 29.09
N GLU A 118 -14.87 5.08 28.29
CA GLU A 118 -16.23 5.49 28.67
C GLU A 118 -16.74 4.71 29.87
N GLU A 119 -16.55 3.38 29.92
CA GLU A 119 -16.93 2.56 31.08
C GLU A 119 -16.23 3.01 32.36
N ILE A 120 -14.93 3.31 32.32
CA ILE A 120 -14.19 3.83 33.48
C ILE A 120 -14.71 5.21 33.91
N TYR A 121 -15.07 6.10 32.97
CA TYR A 121 -15.68 7.38 33.33
C TYR A 121 -17.01 7.19 34.08
N HIS A 122 -17.81 6.21 33.69
CA HIS A 122 -19.08 5.90 34.34
C HIS A 122 -18.95 5.17 35.69
N ILE A 123 -17.82 4.49 35.95
CA ILE A 123 -17.54 3.75 37.21
C ILE A 123 -16.82 4.62 38.25
N SER A 124 -16.35 5.83 37.89
CA SER A 124 -15.61 6.70 38.80
C SER A 124 -16.41 6.96 40.09
N PRO A 125 -15.87 6.63 41.29
CA PRO A 125 -16.53 7.00 42.52
C PRO A 125 -16.50 8.52 42.59
N GLU A 126 -17.69 9.12 42.66
CA GLU A 126 -17.88 10.50 43.08
C GLU A 126 -16.89 10.79 44.22
N PRO A 127 -16.06 11.85 44.17
CA PRO A 127 -15.09 12.10 45.21
C PRO A 127 -15.89 12.24 46.51
N THR A 128 -15.87 11.18 47.32
CA THR A 128 -16.55 11.14 48.60
C THR A 128 -16.06 12.38 49.31
N LYS A 129 -16.93 13.37 49.48
CA LYS A 129 -16.65 14.51 50.33
C LYS A 129 -16.51 13.91 51.72
N VAL A 130 -15.29 13.51 52.06
CA VAL A 130 -14.91 13.11 53.40
C VAL A 130 -15.10 14.38 54.20
N SER A 131 -16.28 14.54 54.77
CA SER A 131 -16.55 15.55 55.78
C SER A 131 -15.51 15.32 56.86
N ALA A 132 -14.57 16.27 57.00
CA ALA A 132 -13.63 16.30 58.09
C ALA A 132 -14.44 16.19 59.38
N SER A 133 -14.44 15.02 59.99
CA SER A 133 -14.92 14.81 61.34
C SER A 133 -14.05 15.70 62.21
N LYS A 134 -14.61 16.82 62.65
CA LYS A 134 -14.00 17.75 63.60
C LYS A 134 -13.77 16.97 64.89
N SER A 135 -12.65 16.26 64.99
CA SER A 135 -12.24 15.61 66.22
C SER A 135 -12.05 16.73 67.24
N ARG A 136 -12.87 16.71 68.29
CA ARG A 136 -12.70 17.61 69.42
C ARG A 136 -11.38 17.24 70.08
N HIS A 137 -10.37 18.09 69.92
CA HIS A 137 -9.18 18.06 70.76
C HIS A 137 -9.51 18.77 72.08
N PRO A 138 -9.34 18.14 73.26
CA PRO A 138 -9.25 18.86 74.52
C PRO A 138 -7.87 19.55 74.64
N PRO A 139 -7.75 20.64 75.41
CA PRO A 139 -6.55 21.48 75.41
C PRO A 139 -5.46 21.00 76.37
N ALA A 140 -4.27 21.56 76.15
CA ALA A 140 -3.03 21.51 76.96
C ALA A 140 -2.17 20.25 76.72
N ARG A 141 -0.86 20.35 76.48
CA ARG A 141 0.13 21.27 77.03
C ARG A 141 1.43 21.16 76.22
N GLU A 142 2.15 22.27 76.09
CA GLU A 142 3.50 22.38 75.50
C GLU A 142 4.51 21.38 76.07
N ARG A 143 5.23 20.66 75.18
CA ARG A 143 6.69 20.47 75.27
C ARG A 143 7.30 19.83 74.02
N GLY A 144 8.17 20.58 73.34
CA GLY A 144 9.52 20.14 72.94
C GLY A 144 9.74 19.24 71.71
N TYR A 145 10.25 19.88 70.65
CA TYR A 145 11.37 19.46 69.76
C TYR A 145 11.25 18.33 68.70
N CYS A 146 11.42 18.80 67.46
CA CYS A 146 12.17 18.30 66.29
C CYS A 146 11.97 16.88 65.71
N GLY A 147 11.62 16.85 64.42
CA GLY A 147 11.71 15.66 63.57
C GLY A 147 11.46 15.96 62.09
N LEU A 148 12.42 16.65 61.48
CA LEU A 148 12.76 16.74 60.04
C LEU A 148 11.67 16.66 58.96
N SER A 149 11.64 17.76 58.22
CA SER A 149 11.12 18.00 56.86
C SER A 149 11.27 16.85 55.85
N LEU A 150 10.15 16.51 55.19
CA LEU A 150 10.16 16.06 53.80
C LEU A 150 9.67 17.23 52.93
N SER A 151 10.62 18.08 52.55
CA SER A 151 10.41 19.21 51.62
C SER A 151 10.64 18.76 50.19
N TRP A 152 9.66 18.12 49.56
CA TRP A 152 9.61 17.96 48.10
C TRP A 152 8.35 18.62 47.57
N SER A 153 8.43 19.94 47.35
CA SER A 153 7.68 20.66 46.32
C SER A 153 8.08 22.14 46.35
N SER A 154 8.95 22.53 45.43
CA SER A 154 8.94 23.88 44.89
C SER A 154 9.31 23.82 43.42
N TRP A 155 8.32 23.49 42.61
CA TRP A 155 8.21 24.02 41.27
C TRP A 155 7.04 25.00 41.33
N LEU A 156 7.34 26.30 41.28
CA LEU A 156 6.87 27.21 40.23
C LEU A 156 7.13 28.67 40.60
N CYS A 157 7.87 29.31 39.70
CA CYS A 157 7.68 30.66 39.21
C CYS A 157 7.74 31.84 40.19
N SER A 158 8.68 32.77 39.95
CA SER A 158 8.39 33.94 39.09
C SER A 158 9.62 34.85 38.99
N HIS A 159 10.15 35.02 37.77
CA HIS A 159 10.76 36.29 37.38
C HIS A 159 9.64 37.33 37.23
N PRO A 160 9.88 38.59 37.63
CA PRO A 160 10.17 39.59 36.60
C PRO A 160 11.18 40.67 37.04
N GLY A 161 11.87 41.26 36.06
CA GLY A 161 12.54 42.56 36.16
C GLY A 161 14.04 42.50 36.38
#